data_AF-A0A832N3X0-F1
#
_entry.id   AF-A0A832N3X0-F1
#
_cell.length_a   1.000
_cell.length_b   1.000
_cell.length_c   1.000
_cell.angle_alpha   90.00
_cell.angle_beta   90.00
_cell.angle_gamma   90.00
#
_symmetry.space_group_name_H-M   'P 1'
#
loop_
_entity.id
_entity.type
_entity.pdbx_description
1 polymer ?
#
loop_
_entity_poly.entity_id
_entity_poly.type
_entity_poly.pdbx_seq_one_letter_code
_entity_poly.pdbx_strand_id
1 'polypeptide(L)'
;MTTPYYIPDENVPLPPADAEVITTACDYCIVACGYKVYRWPVKGGKVGGATAAENAFGEDFPVQALGPWVAPNQHNIVLHKGEPHHVVIIPDKEAEAVNVNGDSSLRGGCIAQKCYNPETPTRDRLKSPMMRIYGMLQPVTWDFALDIAAEIGKYVIKKHGTNAYAVKTYSYQYIENTYAITKYALR
;
A
#
# COMPACT_ATOMS: atom_id res chain seq x y z
N MET A 1 7.40 10.51 -25.53
CA MET A 1 7.93 9.14 -25.57
C MET A 1 6.78 8.22 -25.21
N THR A 2 6.19 7.57 -26.20
CA THR A 2 5.20 6.50 -26.01
C THR A 2 5.88 5.39 -25.20
N THR A 3 5.31 5.04 -24.06
CA THR A 3 5.81 3.96 -23.21
C THR A 3 5.94 2.69 -24.05
N PRO A 4 7.11 2.02 -24.10
CA PRO A 4 7.22 0.73 -24.76
C PRO A 4 6.27 -0.25 -24.07
N TYR A 5 5.62 -1.10 -24.85
CA TYR A 5 4.61 -2.07 -24.40
C TYR A 5 4.98 -2.71 -23.06
N TYR A 6 4.09 -2.61 -22.06
CA TYR A 6 4.22 -3.36 -20.81
C TYR A 6 4.08 -4.85 -21.11
N ILE A 7 5.15 -5.62 -20.89
CA ILE A 7 5.13 -7.07 -20.96
C ILE A 7 4.88 -7.55 -19.51
N PRO A 8 3.69 -8.09 -19.21
CA PRO A 8 3.42 -8.62 -17.88
C PRO A 8 4.36 -9.80 -17.58
N ASP A 9 4.75 -9.92 -16.31
CA ASP A 9 5.42 -11.13 -15.85
C ASP A 9 4.47 -12.33 -16.02
N GLU A 10 4.98 -13.40 -16.60
CA GLU A 10 4.22 -14.64 -16.83
C GLU A 10 4.38 -15.62 -15.64
N ASN A 11 5.34 -15.38 -14.74
CA ASN A 11 5.70 -16.29 -13.65
C ASN A 11 5.53 -15.63 -12.29
N VAL A 12 4.29 -15.51 -11.83
CA VAL A 12 4.00 -15.02 -10.49
C VAL A 12 4.16 -16.17 -9.48
N PRO A 13 4.99 -16.02 -8.43
CA PRO A 13 5.20 -17.09 -7.47
C PRO A 13 3.93 -17.34 -6.64
N LEU A 14 3.54 -18.61 -6.49
CA LEU A 14 2.51 -18.99 -5.55
C LEU A 14 3.00 -18.73 -4.12
N PRO A 15 2.14 -18.25 -3.21
CA PRO A 15 2.48 -18.16 -1.81
C PRO A 15 2.72 -19.57 -1.25
N PRO A 16 3.84 -19.83 -0.54
CA PRO A 16 4.07 -21.12 0.11
C PRO A 16 3.07 -21.35 1.25
N ALA A 17 2.83 -22.61 1.62
CA ALA A 17 1.84 -22.99 2.64
C ALA A 17 2.04 -22.30 4.01
N ASP A 18 3.26 -21.88 4.34
CA ASP A 18 3.61 -21.17 5.58
C ASP A 18 3.75 -19.65 5.40
N ALA A 19 3.27 -19.08 4.29
CA ALA A 19 3.22 -17.64 4.10
C ALA A 19 2.38 -16.99 5.20
N GLU A 20 2.84 -15.84 5.70
CA GLU A 20 2.07 -15.05 6.66
C GLU A 20 0.82 -14.50 5.98
N VAL A 21 -0.33 -14.68 6.61
CA VAL A 21 -1.63 -14.18 6.10
C VAL A 21 -2.07 -13.00 6.93
N ILE A 22 -2.33 -11.87 6.26
CA ILE A 22 -2.81 -10.63 6.86
C ILE A 22 -4.12 -10.25 6.17
N THR A 23 -5.11 -9.79 6.91
CA THR A 23 -6.36 -9.26 6.34
C THR A 23 -6.27 -7.75 6.15
N THR A 24 -6.81 -7.24 5.05
CA THR A 24 -6.97 -5.80 4.82
C THR A 24 -8.25 -5.51 4.07
N ALA A 25 -8.74 -4.27 4.18
CA ALA A 25 -9.78 -3.76 3.29
C ALA A 25 -9.17 -3.10 2.04
N CYS A 26 -9.96 -3.00 0.98
CA CYS A 26 -9.62 -2.27 -0.22
C CYS A 26 -9.41 -0.77 0.07
N ASP A 27 -8.31 -0.19 -0.42
CA ASP A 27 -7.95 1.20 -0.14
C ASP A 27 -8.71 2.26 -0.97
N TYR A 28 -9.61 1.83 -1.85
CA TYR A 28 -10.17 2.70 -2.88
C TYR A 28 -11.61 3.13 -2.59
N CYS A 29 -12.59 2.52 -3.27
CA CYS A 29 -13.97 2.98 -3.17
C CYS A 29 -14.63 2.55 -1.86
N ILE A 30 -15.74 3.22 -1.54
CA ILE A 30 -16.54 3.02 -0.33
C ILE A 30 -17.01 1.57 -0.09
N VAL A 31 -17.00 0.73 -1.13
CA VAL A 31 -17.38 -0.69 -1.00
C VAL A 31 -16.48 -1.39 0.01
N ALA A 32 -15.19 -1.04 0.09
CA ALA A 32 -14.25 -1.57 1.08
C ALA A 32 -14.18 -3.12 1.10
N CYS A 33 -14.14 -3.74 -0.08
CA CYS A 33 -13.98 -5.19 -0.26
C CYS A 33 -12.83 -5.74 0.61
N GLY A 34 -13.01 -6.94 1.17
CA GLY A 34 -11.99 -7.65 1.94
C GLY A 34 -10.94 -8.32 1.06
N TYR A 35 -9.69 -8.30 1.52
CA TYR A 35 -8.52 -8.88 0.87
C TYR A 35 -7.68 -9.66 1.87
N LYS A 36 -7.01 -10.69 1.37
CA LYS A 36 -5.89 -11.36 2.04
C LYS A 36 -4.57 -10.92 1.42
N VAL A 37 -3.59 -10.66 2.28
CA VAL A 37 -2.20 -10.39 1.93
C VAL A 37 -1.39 -11.59 2.39
N TYR A 38 -0.81 -12.32 1.45
CA TYR A 38 0.17 -13.36 1.73
C TYR A 38 1.56 -12.74 1.64
N ARG A 39 2.36 -12.85 2.69
CA ARG A 39 3.71 -12.27 2.76
C ARG A 39 4.73 -13.35 3.13
N TRP A 40 5.84 -13.41 2.39
CA TRP A 40 6.94 -14.30 2.72
C TRP A 40 8.29 -13.75 2.23
N PRO A 41 9.43 -14.13 2.84
CA PRO A 41 10.73 -13.61 2.44
C PRO A 41 11.10 -14.01 1.01
N VAL A 42 11.76 -13.11 0.28
CA VAL A 42 12.43 -13.45 -0.99
C VAL A 42 13.67 -14.32 -0.74
N LYS A 43 14.34 -14.07 0.39
CA LYS A 43 15.53 -14.81 0.81
C LYS A 43 15.23 -16.31 0.92
N GLY A 44 16.10 -17.13 0.34
CA GLY A 44 15.93 -18.58 0.28
C GLY A 44 15.12 -19.07 -0.91
N GLY A 45 14.55 -18.18 -1.73
CA GLY A 45 13.89 -18.54 -2.99
C GLY A 45 12.66 -19.43 -2.82
N LYS A 46 12.04 -19.42 -1.63
CA LYS A 46 10.89 -20.27 -1.34
C LYS A 46 9.67 -19.76 -2.09
N VAL A 47 9.09 -20.63 -2.89
CA VAL A 47 7.83 -20.41 -3.61
C VAL A 47 6.89 -21.58 -3.33
N GLY A 48 5.59 -21.34 -3.38
CA GLY A 48 4.59 -22.40 -3.27
C GLY A 48 4.64 -23.34 -4.47
N GLY A 49 4.34 -24.62 -4.21
CA GLY A 49 4.24 -25.66 -5.22
C GLY A 49 2.81 -25.85 -5.74
N ALA A 50 2.66 -26.73 -6.72
CA ALA A 50 1.38 -26.99 -7.36
C ALA A 50 0.44 -27.84 -6.50
N THR A 51 0.95 -28.63 -5.55
CA THR A 51 0.09 -29.48 -4.71
C THR A 51 -0.50 -28.70 -3.54
N ALA A 52 -1.65 -29.13 -3.04
CA ALA A 52 -2.36 -28.49 -1.93
C ALA A 52 -1.50 -28.29 -0.67
N ALA A 53 -0.57 -29.20 -0.39
CA ALA A 53 0.32 -29.11 0.77
C ALA A 53 1.44 -28.07 0.61
N GLU A 54 1.71 -27.60 -0.61
CA GLU A 54 2.85 -26.75 -0.93
C GLU A 54 2.47 -25.27 -1.11
N ASN A 55 1.19 -24.93 -1.23
CA ASN A 55 0.73 -23.56 -1.43
C ASN A 55 -0.26 -23.11 -0.36
N ALA A 56 -0.34 -21.79 -0.14
CA ALA A 56 -1.19 -21.19 0.89
C ALA A 56 -2.70 -21.26 0.58
N PHE A 57 -3.09 -21.65 -0.64
CA PHE A 57 -4.49 -21.81 -0.99
C PHE A 57 -5.04 -23.17 -0.60
N GLY A 58 -4.18 -24.16 -0.34
CA GLY A 58 -4.60 -25.51 -0.01
C GLY A 58 -5.22 -26.27 -1.18
N GLU A 59 -4.83 -25.93 -2.41
CA GLU A 59 -5.44 -26.45 -3.64
C GLU A 59 -4.42 -27.15 -4.54
N ASP A 60 -4.87 -28.16 -5.28
CA ASP A 60 -4.08 -28.80 -6.33
C ASP A 60 -4.24 -28.04 -7.66
N PHE A 61 -3.14 -27.48 -8.15
CA PHE A 61 -3.07 -26.80 -9.44
C PHE A 61 -2.81 -27.81 -10.59
N PRO A 62 -3.47 -27.67 -11.76
CA PRO A 62 -4.35 -26.56 -12.15
C PRO A 62 -5.74 -26.66 -11.49
N VAL A 63 -6.27 -25.51 -11.10
CA VAL A 63 -7.62 -25.38 -10.55
C VAL A 63 -8.65 -25.13 -11.66
N GLN A 64 -9.93 -25.42 -11.36
CA GLN A 64 -11.04 -25.11 -12.28
C GLN A 64 -11.23 -23.60 -12.49
N ALA A 65 -12.06 -23.23 -13.47
CA ALA A 65 -12.43 -21.84 -13.70
C ALA A 65 -12.95 -21.19 -12.40
N LEU A 66 -12.56 -19.93 -12.17
CA LEU A 66 -12.84 -19.18 -10.93
C LEU A 66 -12.17 -19.76 -9.66
N GLY A 67 -11.29 -20.76 -9.78
CA GLY A 67 -10.40 -21.23 -8.72
C GLY A 67 -9.39 -20.16 -8.27
N PRO A 68 -8.65 -20.38 -7.17
CA PRO A 68 -7.63 -19.42 -6.74
C PRO A 68 -6.48 -19.35 -7.73
N TRP A 69 -6.07 -18.13 -8.06
CA TRP A 69 -4.92 -17.83 -8.91
C TRP A 69 -4.41 -16.44 -8.54
N VAL A 70 -3.09 -16.26 -8.59
CA VAL A 70 -2.42 -14.96 -8.46
C VAL A 70 -2.13 -14.34 -9.83
N ALA A 71 -2.85 -13.28 -10.17
CA ALA A 71 -2.56 -12.48 -11.36
C ALA A 71 -1.30 -11.60 -11.16
N PRO A 72 -0.58 -11.21 -12.23
CA PRO A 72 0.64 -10.39 -12.11
C PRO A 72 0.43 -9.05 -11.38
N ASN A 73 -0.74 -8.45 -11.51
CA ASN A 73 -1.10 -7.22 -10.79
C ASN A 73 -1.40 -7.42 -9.29
N GLN A 74 -1.49 -8.67 -8.83
CA GLN A 74 -1.72 -9.02 -7.42
C GLN A 74 -0.42 -9.34 -6.69
N HIS A 75 0.72 -9.33 -7.36
CA HIS A 75 2.04 -9.57 -6.76
C HIS A 75 2.92 -8.32 -6.74
N ASN A 76 3.78 -8.22 -5.73
CA ASN A 76 4.89 -7.27 -5.69
C ASN A 76 5.99 -7.78 -4.74
N ILE A 77 7.15 -7.13 -4.75
CA ILE A 77 8.18 -7.27 -3.71
C ILE A 77 8.24 -5.99 -2.90
N VAL A 78 8.12 -6.10 -1.58
CA VAL A 78 8.14 -4.97 -0.64
C VAL A 78 9.22 -5.19 0.42
N LEU A 79 9.59 -4.12 1.12
CA LEU A 79 10.44 -4.25 2.31
C LEU A 79 9.59 -4.50 3.55
N HIS A 80 9.89 -5.57 4.27
CA HIS A 80 9.35 -5.84 5.59
C HIS A 80 10.51 -6.06 6.57
N LYS A 81 10.57 -5.26 7.64
CA LYS A 81 11.67 -5.28 8.63
C LYS A 81 13.06 -5.16 7.98
N GLY A 82 13.17 -4.35 6.92
CA GLY A 82 14.42 -4.12 6.19
C GLY A 82 14.75 -5.17 5.13
N GLU A 83 13.99 -6.26 5.03
CA GLU A 83 14.26 -7.37 4.12
C GLU A 83 13.22 -7.46 2.99
N PRO A 84 13.62 -7.82 1.76
CA PRO A 84 12.69 -8.04 0.66
C PRO A 84 11.75 -9.22 0.93
N HIS A 85 10.45 -8.98 0.77
CA HIS A 85 9.40 -9.98 0.89
C HIS A 85 8.52 -9.93 -0.34
N HIS A 86 8.11 -11.10 -0.82
CA HIS A 86 6.98 -11.21 -1.72
C HIS A 86 5.71 -10.81 -0.98
N VAL A 87 4.82 -10.13 -1.68
CA VAL A 87 3.44 -9.94 -1.26
C VAL A 87 2.50 -10.32 -2.39
N VAL A 88 1.48 -11.09 -2.04
CA VAL A 88 0.34 -11.38 -2.90
C VAL A 88 -0.91 -10.83 -2.23
N ILE A 89 -1.60 -9.91 -2.91
CA ILE A 89 -2.79 -9.23 -2.39
C ILE A 89 -3.98 -9.59 -3.27
N ILE A 90 -4.83 -10.47 -2.78
CA ILE A 90 -5.96 -11.03 -3.52
C ILE A 90 -7.27 -10.81 -2.76
N PRO A 91 -8.40 -10.65 -3.46
CA PRO A 91 -9.69 -10.53 -2.81
C PRO A 91 -9.96 -11.77 -1.95
N ASP A 92 -10.54 -11.55 -0.79
CA ASP A 92 -10.81 -12.61 0.17
C ASP A 92 -12.03 -13.43 -0.28
N LYS A 93 -11.79 -14.69 -0.66
CA LYS A 93 -12.86 -15.63 -1.04
C LYS A 93 -13.72 -16.08 0.13
N GLU A 94 -13.22 -15.94 1.36
CA GLU A 94 -13.95 -16.25 2.60
C GLU A 94 -14.79 -15.05 3.08
N ALA A 95 -14.75 -13.91 2.39
CA ALA A 95 -15.56 -12.76 2.77
C ALA A 95 -17.06 -13.07 2.66
N GLU A 96 -17.78 -12.97 3.78
CA GLU A 96 -19.21 -13.33 3.85
C GLU A 96 -20.17 -12.16 3.56
N ALA A 97 -19.66 -10.91 3.57
CA ALA A 97 -20.52 -9.73 3.53
C ALA A 97 -20.31 -8.84 2.29
N VAL A 98 -19.08 -8.37 2.05
CA VAL A 98 -18.84 -7.25 1.13
C VAL A 98 -18.61 -7.70 -0.31
N ASN A 99 -17.58 -8.51 -0.55
CA ASN A 99 -17.23 -9.08 -1.85
C ASN A 99 -17.34 -10.60 -1.76
N VAL A 100 -18.58 -11.06 -1.56
CA VAL A 100 -18.90 -12.49 -1.47
C VAL A 100 -18.30 -13.25 -2.65
N ASN A 101 -17.70 -14.40 -2.38
CA ASN A 101 -16.95 -15.23 -3.33
C ASN A 101 -15.61 -14.63 -3.83
N GLY A 102 -15.14 -13.52 -3.26
CA GLY A 102 -13.82 -12.96 -3.56
C GLY A 102 -13.74 -12.19 -4.86
N ASP A 103 -14.76 -11.38 -5.18
CA ASP A 103 -14.69 -10.45 -6.31
C ASP A 103 -13.75 -9.26 -6.06
N SER A 104 -13.19 -8.72 -7.14
CA SER A 104 -12.39 -7.48 -7.10
C SER A 104 -12.68 -6.56 -8.28
N SER A 105 -12.69 -5.25 -8.01
CA SER A 105 -12.59 -4.26 -9.10
C SER A 105 -11.15 -4.15 -9.58
N LEU A 106 -10.93 -3.65 -10.81
CA LEU A 106 -9.58 -3.40 -11.34
C LEU A 106 -8.70 -2.57 -10.39
N ARG A 107 -9.29 -1.64 -9.64
CA ARG A 107 -8.57 -0.83 -8.64
C ARG A 107 -8.07 -1.70 -7.50
N GLY A 108 -8.95 -2.53 -6.94
CA GLY A 108 -8.65 -3.40 -5.80
C GLY A 108 -7.75 -4.59 -6.17
N GLY A 109 -7.98 -5.21 -7.32
CA GLY A 109 -7.13 -6.30 -7.83
C GLY A 109 -5.69 -5.87 -8.17
N CYS A 110 -5.42 -4.56 -8.22
CA CYS A 110 -4.08 -3.99 -8.44
C CYS A 110 -3.44 -3.41 -7.17
N ILE A 111 -3.98 -3.69 -5.96
CA ILE A 111 -3.44 -3.11 -4.71
C ILE A 111 -1.96 -3.47 -4.51
N ALA A 112 -1.50 -4.65 -4.92
CA ALA A 112 -0.09 -4.99 -4.80
C ALA A 112 0.81 -4.03 -5.60
N GLN A 113 0.37 -3.58 -6.78
CA GLN A 113 1.15 -2.69 -7.64
C GLN A 113 1.35 -1.29 -7.07
N LYS A 114 0.51 -0.84 -6.12
CA LYS A 114 0.72 0.44 -5.45
C LYS A 114 1.69 0.35 -4.29
N CYS A 115 2.03 -0.83 -3.78
CA CYS A 115 2.97 -0.97 -2.68
C CYS A 115 4.36 -0.46 -3.09
N TYR A 116 5.04 0.21 -2.17
CA TYR A 116 6.35 0.80 -2.45
C TYR A 116 7.37 -0.28 -2.79
N ASN A 117 7.98 -0.15 -3.97
CA ASN A 117 9.10 -0.94 -4.43
C ASN A 117 10.07 -0.01 -5.21
N PRO A 118 11.35 0.08 -4.82
CA PRO A 118 12.31 0.97 -5.48
C PRO A 118 12.57 0.61 -6.95
N GLU A 119 12.27 -0.62 -7.37
CA GLU A 119 12.47 -1.10 -8.74
C GLU A 119 11.26 -0.82 -9.65
N THR A 120 10.11 -0.46 -9.09
CA THR A 120 8.89 -0.19 -9.87
C THR A 120 8.64 1.32 -10.01
N PRO A 121 7.62 1.77 -10.78
CA PRO A 121 7.26 3.18 -10.84
C PRO A 121 6.93 3.81 -9.48
N THR A 122 6.54 3.01 -8.48
CA THR A 122 6.25 3.48 -7.11
C THR A 122 7.48 4.02 -6.36
N ARG A 123 8.67 3.95 -6.97
CA ARG A 123 9.92 4.54 -6.47
C ARG A 123 9.84 6.05 -6.25
N ASP A 124 8.88 6.72 -6.87
CA ASP A 124 8.58 8.15 -6.78
C ASP A 124 7.92 8.58 -5.45
N ARG A 125 7.54 7.63 -4.60
CA ARG A 125 7.00 7.89 -3.26
C ARG A 125 7.97 8.75 -2.43
N LEU A 126 7.44 9.79 -1.78
CA LEU A 126 8.21 10.66 -0.87
C LEU A 126 8.83 9.82 0.28
N LYS A 127 10.14 9.96 0.47
CA LYS A 127 10.91 9.24 1.50
C LYS A 127 11.43 10.13 2.63
N SER A 128 11.56 11.42 2.36
CA SER A 128 12.07 12.42 3.28
C SER A 128 11.22 13.69 3.20
N PRO A 129 11.16 14.49 4.28
CA PRO A 129 10.65 15.85 4.21
C PRO A 129 11.42 16.68 3.19
N MET A 130 10.72 17.56 2.48
CA MET A 130 11.28 18.40 1.43
C MET A 130 11.01 19.87 1.75
N MET A 131 12.02 20.73 1.60
CA MET A 131 11.91 22.17 1.80
C MET A 131 12.40 22.96 0.60
N ARG A 132 11.76 24.08 0.28
CA ARG A 132 12.20 24.95 -0.81
C ARG A 132 13.33 25.86 -0.34
N ILE A 133 14.56 25.58 -0.79
CA ILE A 133 15.77 26.32 -0.45
C ILE A 133 16.39 26.82 -1.76
N TYR A 134 16.63 28.13 -1.89
CA TYR A 134 17.11 28.77 -3.13
C TYR A 134 16.29 28.39 -4.37
N GLY A 135 14.96 28.29 -4.23
CA GLY A 135 14.04 27.99 -5.32
C GLY A 135 13.84 26.50 -5.62
N MET A 136 14.63 25.59 -5.05
CA MET A 136 14.57 24.14 -5.30
C MET A 136 14.09 23.36 -4.09
N LEU A 137 13.34 22.28 -4.29
CA LEU A 137 13.00 21.35 -3.20
C LEU A 137 14.22 20.50 -2.84
N GLN A 138 14.66 20.57 -1.59
CA GLN A 138 15.78 19.81 -1.06
C GLN A 138 15.32 18.92 0.10
N PRO A 139 15.84 17.69 0.22
CA PRO A 139 15.54 16.82 1.35
C PRO A 139 16.15 17.40 2.63
N VAL A 140 15.39 17.36 3.72
CA VAL A 140 15.82 17.84 5.04
C VAL A 140 15.46 16.82 6.13
N THR A 141 15.99 17.00 7.34
CA THR A 141 15.62 16.16 8.49
C THR A 141 14.19 16.44 8.94
N TRP A 142 13.60 15.48 9.64
CA TRP A 142 12.28 15.65 10.26
C TRP A 142 12.26 16.81 11.24
N ASP A 143 13.24 16.90 12.15
CA ASP A 143 13.34 17.97 13.13
C ASP A 143 13.37 19.35 12.46
N PHE A 144 14.20 19.53 11.44
CA PHE A 144 14.29 20.79 10.71
C PHE A 144 12.98 21.17 10.01
N ALA A 145 12.32 20.21 9.35
CA ALA A 145 11.04 20.46 8.69
C ALA A 145 9.93 20.81 9.69
N LEU A 146 9.85 20.09 10.81
CA LEU A 146 8.84 20.28 11.84
C LEU A 146 9.05 21.59 12.61
N ASP A 147 10.29 21.94 12.95
CA ASP A 147 10.63 23.20 13.61
C ASP A 147 10.20 24.39 12.78
N ILE A 148 10.54 24.40 11.49
CA ILE A 148 10.16 25.49 10.59
C ILE A 148 8.64 25.57 10.43
N ALA A 149 7.96 24.43 10.25
CA ALA A 149 6.50 24.42 10.15
C ALA A 149 5.82 24.97 11.42
N ALA A 150 6.32 24.58 12.60
CA ALA A 150 5.81 25.04 13.89
C ALA A 150 6.08 26.53 14.11
N GLU A 151 7.30 27.01 13.87
CA GLU A 151 7.67 28.41 14.10
C GLU A 151 6.95 29.37 13.14
N ILE A 152 6.79 28.98 11.86
CA ILE A 152 5.97 29.76 10.92
C ILE A 152 4.51 29.80 11.39
N GLY A 153 3.94 28.65 11.80
CA GLY A 153 2.58 28.58 12.32
C GLY A 153 2.37 29.51 13.52
N LYS A 154 3.25 29.42 14.52
CA LYS A 154 3.24 30.30 15.71
C LYS A 154 3.36 31.77 15.33
N TYR A 155 4.29 32.11 14.44
CA TYR A 155 4.49 33.49 13.98
C TYR A 155 3.25 34.05 13.29
N VAL A 156 2.66 33.30 12.36
CA VAL A 156 1.44 33.72 11.63
C VAL A 156 0.29 33.95 12.61
N ILE A 157 0.04 33.00 13.53
CA ILE A 157 -1.03 33.13 14.52
C ILE A 157 -0.78 34.34 15.43
N LYS A 158 0.44 34.52 15.93
CA LYS A 158 0.80 35.64 16.81
C LYS A 158 0.65 37.00 16.13
N LYS A 159 1.03 37.11 14.86
CA LYS A 159 1.09 38.39 14.14
C LYS A 159 -0.21 38.74 13.43
N HIS A 160 -0.93 37.74 12.91
CA HIS A 160 -2.07 37.93 12.02
C HIS A 160 -3.38 37.32 12.58
N GLY A 161 -3.34 36.71 13.76
CA GLY A 161 -4.48 36.07 14.39
C GLY A 161 -4.71 34.63 13.90
N THR A 162 -5.57 33.91 14.60
CA THR A 162 -5.86 32.48 14.35
C THR A 162 -6.47 32.25 12.96
N ASN A 163 -7.31 33.16 12.47
CA ASN A 163 -7.94 33.06 11.15
C ASN A 163 -6.96 33.18 9.97
N ALA A 164 -5.70 33.58 10.21
CA ALA A 164 -4.65 33.63 9.18
C ALA A 164 -3.90 32.29 9.02
N TYR A 165 -4.14 31.31 9.90
CA TYR A 165 -3.60 29.96 9.80
C TYR A 165 -4.71 28.99 9.39
N ALA A 166 -4.46 28.18 8.36
CA ALA A 166 -5.45 27.25 7.82
C ALA A 166 -4.87 25.85 7.64
N VAL A 167 -5.68 24.85 7.95
CA VAL A 167 -5.37 23.43 7.70
C VAL A 167 -6.34 22.91 6.64
N LYS A 168 -5.80 22.44 5.51
CA LYS A 168 -6.56 21.73 4.49
C LYS A 168 -6.23 20.24 4.59
N THR A 169 -7.24 19.43 4.90
CA THR A 169 -7.11 17.98 5.06
C THR A 169 -8.20 17.24 4.30
N TYR A 170 -7.99 15.94 4.08
CA TYR A 170 -9.03 15.00 3.69
C TYR A 170 -9.94 14.65 4.88
N SER A 171 -11.15 14.16 4.57
CA SER A 171 -12.17 13.77 5.56
C SER A 171 -12.56 12.28 5.51
N TYR A 172 -11.89 11.50 4.66
CA TYR A 172 -12.10 10.05 4.49
C TYR A 172 -10.84 9.27 4.87
N GLN A 173 -10.82 7.93 4.69
CA GLN A 173 -9.70 7.04 5.03
C GLN A 173 -9.72 6.55 6.50
N TYR A 174 -8.62 6.68 7.26
CA TYR A 174 -8.47 6.11 8.60
C TYR A 174 -8.94 7.05 9.71
N ILE A 175 -9.63 6.52 10.73
CA ILE A 175 -10.13 7.30 11.87
C ILE A 175 -8.98 7.90 12.68
N GLU A 176 -7.89 7.16 12.82
CA GLU A 176 -6.67 7.56 13.51
C GLU A 176 -6.12 8.85 12.92
N ASN A 177 -6.09 8.93 11.59
CA ASN A 177 -5.59 10.11 10.86
C ASN A 177 -6.57 11.28 10.97
N THR A 178 -7.86 11.04 10.68
CA THR A 178 -8.87 12.11 10.69
C THR A 178 -9.08 12.67 12.10
N TYR A 179 -9.01 11.85 13.13
CA TYR A 179 -9.03 12.29 14.53
C TYR A 179 -7.82 13.16 14.86
N ALA A 180 -6.60 12.71 14.55
CA ALA A 180 -5.37 13.43 14.87
C ALA A 180 -5.33 14.82 14.20
N ILE A 181 -5.66 14.89 12.90
CA ILE A 181 -5.63 16.16 12.17
C ILE A 181 -6.76 17.10 12.58
N THR A 182 -7.95 16.56 12.89
CA THR A 182 -9.07 17.38 13.40
C THR A 182 -8.73 17.96 14.76
N LYS A 183 -8.10 17.16 15.63
CA LYS A 183 -7.65 17.62 16.94
C LYS A 183 -6.59 18.72 16.81
N TYR A 184 -5.64 18.57 15.88
CA TYR A 184 -4.62 19.58 15.58
C TYR A 184 -5.22 20.87 14.99
N ALA A 185 -6.20 20.76 14.09
CA ALA A 185 -6.74 21.91 13.38
C ALA A 185 -7.72 22.75 14.21
N LEU A 186 -8.42 22.13 15.17
CA LEU A 186 -9.52 22.77 15.92
C LEU A 186 -9.19 23.05 17.40
N ARG A 187 -7.99 22.70 17.89
CA ARG A 187 -7.55 22.96 19.27
C ARG A 187 -6.15 23.54 19.28
#